data_AF-R2T021-F1
#
_entry.id   AF-R2T021-F1
#
_cell.length_a   1.000
_cell.length_b   1.000
_cell.length_c   1.000
_cell.angle_alpha   90.00
_cell.angle_beta   90.00
_cell.angle_gamma   90.00
#
_symmetry.space_group_name_H-M   'P 1'
#
loop_
_entity.id
_entity.type
_entity.pdbx_description
1 polymer ?
#
loop_
_entity_poly.entity_id
_entity_poly.type
_entity_poly.pdbx_seq_one_letter_code
_entity_poly.pdbx_strand_id
1 'polypeptide(L)'
;MEQTVTKVTTSFHNTWLVDLKKDHFSEENEILFGDTLRLSIAKNDSYFFSEAIALTYNKEVLSKETPTASEIAFFNYMKTAQEKAFSKSLATKYNLEQYLVSTPSDEVIK
;
A
#
# COMPACT_ATOMS: atom_id res chain seq x y z
N MET A 1 18.72 -8.57 6.87
CA MET A 1 17.31 -8.80 7.24
C MET A 1 16.59 -9.05 5.93
N GLU A 2 15.98 -10.23 5.77
CA GLU A 2 15.23 -10.54 4.54
C GLU A 2 14.07 -9.57 4.40
N GLN A 3 13.96 -8.94 3.23
CA GLN A 3 12.84 -8.06 2.91
C GLN A 3 11.63 -8.94 2.56
N THR A 4 10.66 -9.00 3.47
CA THR A 4 9.38 -9.74 3.34
C THR A 4 8.26 -8.89 2.75
N VAL A 5 8.54 -7.62 2.42
CA VAL A 5 7.55 -6.71 1.85
C VAL A 5 7.27 -7.06 0.39
N THR A 6 6.01 -7.29 0.07
CA THR A 6 5.49 -7.56 -1.27
C THR A 6 4.56 -6.44 -1.71
N LYS A 7 4.65 -6.04 -2.99
CA LYS A 7 3.69 -5.10 -3.59
C LYS A 7 2.54 -5.91 -4.18
N VAL A 8 1.32 -5.54 -3.85
CA VAL A 8 0.11 -6.28 -4.22
C VAL A 8 -0.90 -5.33 -4.87
N THR A 9 -1.39 -5.71 -6.05
CA THR A 9 -2.53 -5.04 -6.68
C THR A 9 -3.77 -5.92 -6.56
N THR A 10 -4.87 -5.34 -6.10
CA THR A 10 -6.14 -6.05 -5.84
C THR A 10 -7.16 -5.88 -6.98
N SER A 11 -8.21 -6.69 -6.99
CA SER A 11 -9.33 -6.62 -7.94
C SER A 11 -10.05 -5.27 -7.97
N PHE A 12 -10.00 -4.50 -6.87
CA PHE A 12 -10.48 -3.12 -6.78
C PHE A 12 -9.47 -2.07 -7.28
N HIS A 13 -8.41 -2.50 -7.98
CA HIS A 13 -7.32 -1.66 -8.49
C HIS A 13 -6.58 -0.84 -7.41
N ASN A 14 -6.65 -1.27 -6.15
CA ASN A 14 -5.82 -0.70 -5.10
C ASN A 14 -4.46 -1.40 -5.07
N THR A 15 -3.39 -0.60 -4.95
CA THR A 15 -2.02 -1.08 -4.79
C THR A 15 -1.57 -0.90 -3.34
N TRP A 16 -1.01 -1.96 -2.78
CA TRP A 16 -0.60 -2.06 -1.39
C TRP A 16 0.85 -2.55 -1.29
N LEU A 17 1.52 -2.16 -0.21
CA LEU A 17 2.71 -2.82 0.29
C LEU A 17 2.30 -3.66 1.50
N VAL A 18 2.75 -4.91 1.54
CA VAL A 18 2.40 -5.86 2.61
C VAL A 18 3.66 -6.56 3.10
N ASP A 19 3.96 -6.39 4.39
CA ASP A 19 4.97 -7.18 5.11
C ASP A 19 4.28 -8.43 5.66
N LEU A 20 4.43 -9.54 4.94
CA LEU A 20 3.68 -10.78 5.20
C LEU A 20 4.02 -11.35 6.57
N LYS A 21 2.98 -11.63 7.35
CA LYS A 21 3.08 -12.33 8.63
C LYS A 21 2.45 -13.71 8.48
N LYS A 22 2.90 -14.64 9.32
CA LYS A 22 2.33 -15.98 9.39
C LYS A 22 1.33 -16.05 10.52
N ASP A 23 0.13 -16.50 10.22
CA ASP A 23 -0.84 -16.95 11.19
C ASP A 23 -1.65 -18.10 10.60
N HIS A 24 -2.07 -19.02 11.47
CA HIS A 24 -2.69 -20.27 11.04
C HIS A 24 -4.03 -20.06 10.33
N PHE A 25 -4.84 -19.11 10.81
CA PHE A 25 -6.16 -18.84 10.25
C PHE A 25 -6.03 -18.29 8.83
N SER A 26 -5.13 -17.34 8.61
CA SER A 26 -4.94 -16.74 7.29
C SER A 26 -4.32 -17.72 6.30
N GLU A 27 -3.41 -18.59 6.74
CA GLU A 27 -2.85 -19.64 5.88
C GLU A 27 -3.94 -20.63 5.43
N GLU A 28 -4.79 -21.11 6.34
CA GLU A 28 -5.89 -22.04 6.03
C GLU A 28 -6.96 -21.43 5.13
N ASN A 29 -7.22 -20.12 5.25
CA ASN A 29 -8.28 -19.43 4.52
C ASN A 29 -7.76 -18.66 3.29
N GLU A 30 -6.49 -18.86 2.92
CA GLU A 30 -5.80 -18.15 1.83
C GLU A 30 -5.94 -16.62 1.92
N ILE A 31 -5.78 -16.06 3.11
CA ILE A 31 -5.85 -14.62 3.37
C ILE A 31 -4.44 -14.02 3.33
N LEU A 32 -4.32 -12.87 2.69
CA LEU A 32 -3.13 -12.05 2.72
C LEU A 32 -3.08 -11.27 4.04
N PHE A 33 -2.23 -11.72 4.96
CA PHE A 33 -2.12 -11.16 6.31
C PHE A 33 -0.74 -10.55 6.55
N GLY A 34 -0.73 -9.39 7.22
CA GLY A 34 0.53 -8.73 7.55
C GLY A 34 0.36 -7.26 7.92
N ASP A 35 1.50 -6.57 7.95
CA ASP A 35 1.48 -5.11 8.05
C ASP A 35 1.27 -4.51 6.67
N THR A 36 0.44 -3.50 6.57
CA THR A 36 -0.03 -2.99 5.27
C THR A 36 0.10 -1.49 5.15
N LEU A 37 0.29 -1.04 3.92
CA LEU A 37 0.25 0.36 3.53
C LEU A 37 -0.37 0.47 2.14
N ARG A 38 -1.44 1.25 2.01
CA ARG A 38 -2.03 1.55 0.70
C ARG A 38 -1.20 2.63 0.01
N LEU A 39 -0.77 2.37 -1.23
CA LEU A 39 -0.10 3.37 -2.08
C LEU A 39 -1.08 4.15 -2.94
N SER A 40 -2.11 3.47 -3.44
CA SER A 40 -3.15 4.08 -4.28
C SER A 40 -4.08 4.96 -3.45
N ILE A 41 -3.91 6.28 -3.56
CA ILE A 41 -4.68 7.27 -2.79
C ILE A 41 -5.10 8.45 -3.68
N ALA A 42 -6.12 9.18 -3.25
CA ALA A 42 -6.47 10.48 -3.82
C ALA A 42 -5.59 11.60 -3.23
N LYS A 43 -5.48 12.75 -3.92
CA LYS A 43 -4.68 13.90 -3.45
C LYS A 43 -5.13 14.49 -2.11
N ASN A 44 -6.38 14.28 -1.72
CA ASN A 44 -6.94 14.80 -0.48
C ASN A 44 -7.03 13.73 0.63
N ASP A 45 -6.39 12.58 0.43
CA ASP A 45 -6.39 11.45 1.35
C ASP A 45 -5.08 11.37 2.15
N SER A 46 -5.08 10.54 3.19
CA SER A 46 -3.89 10.20 3.99
C SER A 46 -3.38 8.81 3.63
N TYR A 47 -2.07 8.65 3.72
CA TYR A 47 -1.44 7.33 3.83
C TYR A 47 -1.63 6.80 5.24
N PHE A 48 -2.06 5.54 5.35
CA PHE A 48 -2.23 4.84 6.62
C PHE A 48 -1.43 3.55 6.63
N PHE A 49 -0.66 3.37 7.69
CA PHE A 49 -0.02 2.11 8.03
C PHE A 49 -0.88 1.35 9.04
N SER A 50 -1.07 0.06 8.80
CA SER A 50 -1.85 -0.80 9.68
C SER A 50 -1.08 -2.07 10.00
N GLU A 51 -1.04 -2.43 11.28
CA GLU A 51 -0.30 -3.60 11.76
C GLU A 51 -1.17 -4.85 11.82
N ALA A 52 -0.63 -5.98 11.37
CA ALA A 52 -1.20 -7.31 11.53
C ALA A 52 -2.69 -7.39 11.14
N ILE A 53 -3.02 -6.95 9.93
CA ILE A 53 -4.38 -7.01 9.39
C ILE A 53 -4.53 -8.06 8.30
N ALA A 54 -5.71 -8.69 8.27
CA ALA A 54 -6.18 -9.50 7.16
C ALA A 54 -6.62 -8.57 6.02
N LEU A 55 -5.73 -8.34 5.04
CA LEU A 55 -5.98 -7.35 4.01
C LEU A 55 -7.10 -7.78 3.05
N THR A 56 -6.95 -8.98 2.49
CA THR A 56 -7.86 -9.53 1.49
C THR A 56 -7.60 -11.03 1.27
N TYR A 57 -8.50 -11.74 0.61
CA TYR A 57 -8.24 -13.09 0.13
C TYR A 57 -7.26 -13.09 -1.05
N ASN A 58 -6.39 -14.10 -1.15
CA ASN A 58 -5.43 -14.24 -2.25
C ASN A 58 -6.11 -14.32 -3.63
N LYS A 59 -7.34 -14.86 -3.71
CA LYS A 59 -8.12 -14.87 -4.97
C LYS A 59 -8.47 -13.48 -5.51
N GLU A 60 -8.47 -12.45 -4.65
CA GLU A 60 -8.74 -11.05 -5.01
C GLU A 60 -7.46 -10.30 -5.40
N VAL A 61 -6.30 -10.97 -5.40
CA VAL A 61 -5.03 -10.40 -5.81
C VAL A 61 -4.84 -10.59 -7.32
N LEU A 62 -4.67 -9.47 -8.04
CA LEU A 62 -4.40 -9.46 -9.47
C LEU A 62 -2.90 -9.65 -9.77
N SER A 63 -2.02 -9.02 -8.98
CA SER A 63 -0.57 -9.14 -9.16
C SER A 63 0.17 -9.08 -7.83
N LYS A 64 1.31 -9.78 -7.79
CA LYS A 64 2.33 -9.66 -6.75
C LYS A 64 3.65 -9.29 -7.41
N GLU A 65 4.29 -8.26 -6.91
CA GLU A 65 5.52 -7.69 -7.48
C GLU A 65 6.52 -7.39 -6.36
N THR A 66 7.79 -7.35 -6.72
CA THR A 66 8.84 -6.85 -5.83
C THR A 66 8.71 -5.32 -5.73
N PRO A 67 8.59 -4.74 -4.52
CA PRO A 67 8.58 -3.30 -4.36
C PRO A 67 9.92 -2.67 -4.77
N THR A 68 9.87 -1.41 -5.19
CA THR A 68 11.08 -0.61 -5.42
C THR A 68 11.75 -0.22 -4.09
N ALA A 69 13.02 0.16 -4.14
CA ALA A 69 13.74 0.64 -2.95
C ALA A 69 13.06 1.88 -2.32
N SER A 70 12.51 2.78 -3.13
CA SER A 70 11.78 3.95 -2.65
C SER A 70 10.47 3.57 -1.94
N GLU A 71 9.75 2.58 -2.45
CA GLU A 71 8.52 2.05 -1.84
C GLU A 71 8.82 1.41 -0.47
N ILE A 72 9.89 0.61 -0.37
CA ILE A 72 10.32 0.01 0.90
C ILE A 72 10.73 1.09 1.89
N ALA A 73 11.46 2.12 1.44
CA ALA A 73 11.84 3.24 2.29
C ALA A 73 10.61 4.01 2.80
N PHE A 74 9.59 4.18 1.94
CA PHE A 74 8.32 4.79 2.34
C PHE A 74 7.55 3.93 3.34
N PHE A 75 7.48 2.62 3.13
CA PHE A 75 6.86 1.68 4.05
C PHE A 75 7.47 1.75 5.45
N ASN A 76 8.81 1.74 5.53
CA ASN A 76 9.52 1.85 6.79
C ASN A 76 9.35 3.22 7.46
N TYR A 77 9.24 4.29 6.67
CA TYR A 77 8.90 5.61 7.20
C TYR A 77 7.50 5.62 7.81
N MET A 78 6.52 5.04 7.11
CA MET A 78 5.13 4.97 7.56
C MET A 78 4.93 4.04 8.75
N LYS A 79 5.76 3.00 8.93
CA LYS A 79 5.82 2.20 10.17
C LYS A 79 5.99 3.07 11.42
N THR A 80 6.79 4.13 11.35
CA THR A 80 6.99 5.05 12.48
C THR A 80 5.94 6.17 12.49
N ALA A 81 5.57 6.68 11.32
CA ALA A 81 4.66 7.83 11.23
C ALA A 81 3.18 7.47 11.46
N GLN A 82 2.80 6.22 11.17
CA GLN A 82 1.46 5.63 11.22
C GLN A 82 0.43 6.26 10.27
N GLU A 83 0.32 7.59 10.26
CA GLU A 83 -0.53 8.35 9.36
C GLU A 83 0.20 9.58 8.81
N LYS A 84 0.05 9.83 7.50
CA LYS A 84 0.47 11.07 6.86
C LYS A 84 -0.46 11.48 5.75
N ALA A 85 -0.99 12.70 5.85
CA ALA A 85 -1.67 13.36 4.75
C ALA A 85 -0.79 13.38 3.50
N PHE A 86 -1.41 13.19 2.33
CA PHE A 86 -0.73 13.35 1.06
C PHE A 86 -0.09 14.74 0.97
N SER A 87 1.14 14.79 0.45
CA SER A 87 1.71 16.02 -0.06
C SER A 87 2.55 15.71 -1.29
N LYS A 88 2.57 16.65 -2.24
CA LYS A 88 3.34 16.49 -3.48
C LYS A 88 4.83 16.27 -3.18
N SER A 89 5.39 16.98 -2.21
CA SER A 89 6.79 16.80 -1.80
C SER A 89 7.07 15.42 -1.24
N LEU A 90 6.16 14.85 -0.44
CA LEU A 90 6.29 13.48 0.08
C LEU A 90 6.20 12.46 -1.06
N ALA A 91 5.24 12.61 -1.97
CA ALA A 91 5.09 11.71 -3.10
C ALA A 91 6.32 11.72 -4.01
N THR A 92 6.84 12.91 -4.35
CA THR A 92 8.07 13.05 -5.16
C THR A 92 9.31 12.49 -4.46
N LYS A 93 9.42 12.67 -3.14
CA LYS A 93 10.54 12.11 -2.37
C LYS A 93 10.63 10.58 -2.48
N TYR A 94 9.49 9.91 -2.60
CA TYR A 94 9.39 8.44 -2.60
C TYR A 94 8.92 7.86 -3.95
N ASN A 95 8.85 8.66 -5.02
CA ASN A 95 8.37 8.28 -6.36
C ASN A 95 6.96 7.64 -6.35
N LEU A 96 6.03 8.25 -5.62
CA LEU A 96 4.67 7.72 -5.42
C LEU A 96 3.62 8.34 -6.35
N GLU A 97 3.98 9.29 -7.20
CA GLU A 97 3.02 10.03 -8.03
C GLU A 97 2.24 9.13 -8.99
N GLN A 98 2.85 8.03 -9.42
CA GLN A 98 2.22 7.01 -10.26
C GLN A 98 1.03 6.30 -9.60
N TYR A 99 0.92 6.37 -8.27
CA TYR A 99 -0.17 5.76 -7.49
C TYR A 99 -1.31 6.75 -7.19
N LEU A 100 -1.22 8.00 -7.67
CA LEU A 100 -2.29 8.96 -7.46
C LEU A 100 -3.51 8.62 -8.31
N VAL A 101 -4.64 8.42 -7.65
CA VAL A 101 -5.93 8.21 -8.31
C VAL A 101 -6.55 9.57 -8.58
N SER A 102 -6.90 9.85 -9.84
CA SER A 102 -7.66 11.04 -10.21
C SER A 102 -9.04 10.99 -9.56
N THR A 103 -9.42 12.08 -8.91
CA THR A 103 -10.80 12.25 -8.43
C THR A 103 -11.61 13.04 -9.46
N PRO A 104 -12.93 12.86 -9.56
CA PRO A 104 -13.77 13.67 -10.46
C PRO A 104 -13.62 15.19 -10.24
N SER A 105 -13.29 15.61 -9.01
CA SER A 105 -12.98 17.00 -8.67
C SER A 105 -11.70 17.56 -9.31
N ASP A 106 -10.78 16.70 -9.77
CA ASP A 106 -9.56 17.13 -10.48
C ASP A 106 -9.85 17.55 -11.93
N GLU A 107 -11.00 17.16 -12.51
CA GLU A 107 -11.34 17.45 -13.91
C GLU A 107 -12.09 18.78 -14.12
N VAL A 108 -12.62 19.37 -13.05
CA VAL A 108 -13.41 20.62 -13.11
C VAL A 108 -12.51 21.86 -13.20
N ILE A 109 -11.20 21.71 -12.99
CA ILE A 109 -10.20 22.79 -13.08
C ILE A 109 -9.29 22.52 -14.28
N LYS A 110 -9.82 22.68 -15.50
CA LYS A 110 -9.03 22.83 -16.73
C LYS A 110 -9.60 23.92 -17.61
#